data_AF-A0A6G9SG34-F1
#
_entry.id   AF-A0A6G9SG34-F1
#
_cell.length_a   1.000
_cell.length_b   1.000
_cell.length_c   1.000
_cell.angle_alpha   90.00
_cell.angle_beta   90.00
_cell.angle_gamma   90.00
#
_symmetry.space_group_name_H-M   'P 1'
#
loop_
_entity.id
_entity.type
_entity.pdbx_description
1 polymer ?
#
loop_
_entity_poly.entity_id
_entity_poly.type
_entity_poly.pdbx_seq_one_letter_code
_entity_poly.pdbx_strand_id
1 'polypeptide(L)'
;MKANRPWVFAFWVYFGILMSISLSAYLKVIPTELAQFPHYDTILHFLLLGIAAFISHLAWNKRKIQFLNISLPLAPIIVILICVIDEIIQLFVPYRSFDLVDLTADL
;
A
#
# COMPACT_ATOMS: atom_id res chain seq x y z
N MET A 1 3.76 -5.50 25.57
CA MET A 1 3.71 -4.22 24.82
C MET A 1 2.30 -4.08 24.24
N LYS A 2 1.47 -3.14 24.74
CA LYS A 2 0.08 -3.00 24.29
C LYS A 2 0.06 -2.31 22.92
N ALA A 3 -0.45 -3.00 21.90
CA ALA A 3 -0.77 -2.36 20.63
C ALA A 3 -1.82 -1.27 20.86
N ASN A 4 -1.75 -0.17 20.12
CA ASN A 4 -2.72 0.91 20.27
C ASN A 4 -4.04 0.47 19.64
N ARG A 5 -4.93 -0.10 20.45
CA ARG A 5 -6.24 -0.65 20.04
C ARG A 5 -7.02 0.20 19.02
N PRO A 6 -7.16 1.54 19.16
CA PRO A 6 -7.87 2.34 18.15
C PRO A 6 -7.14 2.39 16.80
N TRP A 7 -5.80 2.45 16.81
CA TRP A 7 -5.00 2.49 15.58
C TRP A 7 -4.93 1.13 14.89
N VAL A 8 -4.96 0.03 15.64
CA VAL A 8 -5.08 -1.32 15.08
C VAL A 8 -6.43 -1.48 14.37
N PHE A 9 -7.52 -0.97 14.95
CA PHE A 9 -8.81 -0.97 14.29
C PHE A 9 -8.79 -0.12 13.01
N ALA A 10 -8.26 1.11 13.08
CA ALA A 10 -8.11 1.98 11.91
C ALA A 10 -7.28 1.32 10.80
N PHE A 11 -6.20 0.61 11.15
CA PHE A 11 -5.40 -0.16 10.21
C PHE A 11 -6.23 -1.23 9.49
N TRP A 12 -7.00 -2.04 10.22
CA TRP A 12 -7.83 -3.08 9.60
C TRP A 12 -8.94 -2.51 8.72
N VAL A 13 -9.56 -1.40 9.11
CA VAL A 13 -10.54 -0.69 8.28
C VAL A 13 -9.87 -0.20 7.00
N TYR A 14 -8.72 0.46 7.11
CA TYR A 14 -8.00 0.98 5.96
C TYR A 14 -7.50 -0.14 5.03
N PHE A 15 -7.01 -1.24 5.59
CA PHE A 15 -6.64 -2.43 4.85
C PHE A 15 -7.82 -3.02 4.07
N GLY A 16 -9.02 -3.05 4.67
CA GLY A 16 -10.25 -3.45 3.97
C GLY A 16 -10.59 -2.53 2.79
N ILE A 17 -10.35 -1.23 2.91
CA ILE A 17 -10.53 -0.27 1.81
C ILE A 17 -9.55 -0.57 0.68
N LEU A 18 -8.26 -0.75 0.97
CA LEU A 18 -7.24 -1.10 -0.03
C LEU A 18 -7.58 -2.40 -0.77
N MET A 19 -7.98 -3.44 -0.04
CA MET A 19 -8.41 -4.71 -0.62
C MET A 19 -9.64 -4.55 -1.52
N SER A 20 -10.59 -3.69 -1.13
CA SER A 20 -11.78 -3.42 -1.93
C SER A 20 -11.44 -2.68 -3.22
N ILE A 21 -10.51 -1.73 -3.18
CA ILE A 21 -10.00 -1.02 -4.37
C ILE A 21 -9.30 -1.99 -5.31
N SER A 22 -8.38 -2.82 -4.78
CA SER A 22 -7.66 -3.83 -5.55
C SER A 22 -8.63 -4.83 -6.21
N LEU A 23 -9.60 -5.37 -5.46
CA LEU A 23 -10.62 -6.28 -6.00
C LEU A 23 -11.49 -5.61 -7.07
N SER A 24 -11.90 -4.36 -6.87
CA SER A 24 -12.71 -3.61 -7.85
C SER A 24 -11.95 -3.40 -9.16
N ALA A 25 -10.64 -3.22 -9.09
CA ALA A 25 -9.78 -3.13 -10.26
C ALA A 25 -9.65 -4.47 -10.99
N TYR A 26 -9.51 -5.59 -10.28
CA TYR A 26 -9.53 -6.92 -10.88
C TYR A 26 -10.88 -7.26 -11.54
N LEU A 27 -11.99 -6.77 -10.98
CA LEU A 27 -13.34 -7.00 -11.50
C LEU A 27 -13.73 -6.06 -12.65
N LYS A 28 -12.85 -5.16 -13.13
CA LYS A 28 -13.15 -4.16 -14.17
C LYS A 28 -14.35 -3.24 -13.83
N VAL A 29 -14.66 -3.08 -12.54
CA VAL A 29 -15.76 -2.21 -12.09
C VAL A 29 -15.35 -0.73 -12.16
N ILE A 30 -14.04 -0.45 -12.17
CA ILE A 30 -13.52 0.91 -12.24
C ILE A 30 -13.60 1.40 -13.70
N PRO A 31 -14.34 2.50 -13.97
CA PRO A 31 -14.48 3.03 -15.31
C PRO A 31 -13.14 3.55 -15.85
N THR A 32 -12.80 3.15 -17.07
CA THR A 32 -11.58 3.56 -17.79
C THR A 32 -11.50 5.05 -18.10
N GLU A 33 -12.59 5.81 -17.87
CA GLU A 33 -12.64 7.27 -18.01
C GLU A 33 -11.67 7.98 -17.04
N LEU A 34 -11.35 7.38 -15.90
CA LEU A 34 -10.33 7.90 -14.96
C LEU A 34 -8.89 7.79 -15.51
N ALA A 35 -8.65 6.95 -16.52
CA ALA A 35 -7.34 6.78 -17.16
C ALA A 35 -6.94 7.97 -18.06
N GLN A 36 -7.78 9.00 -18.18
CA GLN A 36 -7.43 10.22 -18.92
C GLN A 36 -6.42 11.11 -18.18
N PHE A 37 -6.28 10.96 -16.85
CA PHE A 37 -5.26 11.68 -16.10
C PHE A 37 -3.92 10.92 -16.16
N PRO A 38 -2.86 11.49 -16.76
CA PRO A 38 -1.54 10.88 -16.74
C PRO A 38 -1.04 10.75 -15.29
N HIS A 39 -0.48 9.59 -14.94
CA HIS A 39 0.05 9.26 -13.61
C HIS A 39 -0.96 9.22 -12.46
N TYR A 40 -2.27 9.15 -12.75
CA TYR A 40 -3.28 9.00 -11.70
C TYR A 40 -3.06 7.77 -10.83
N ASP A 41 -2.68 6.64 -11.43
CA ASP A 41 -2.42 5.39 -10.72
C ASP A 41 -1.25 5.54 -9.74
N THR A 42 -0.14 6.15 -10.19
CA THR A 42 1.04 6.46 -9.36
C THR A 42 0.73 7.39 -8.20
N ILE A 43 0.00 8.47 -8.43
CA ILE A 43 -0.37 9.43 -7.37
C ILE A 43 -1.28 8.74 -6.34
N LEU A 44 -2.19 7.90 -6.81
CA LEU A 44 -3.09 7.15 -5.95
C LEU A 44 -2.32 6.12 -5.13
N HIS A 45 -1.38 5.37 -5.73
CA HIS A 45 -0.51 4.43 -5.02
C HIS A 45 0.32 5.12 -3.95
N PHE A 46 1.05 6.20 -4.31
CA PHE A 46 1.82 6.98 -3.35
C PHE A 46 0.98 7.45 -2.15
N LEU A 47 -0.21 8.00 -2.41
CA LEU A 47 -1.09 8.52 -1.36
C LEU A 47 -1.66 7.40 -0.50
N LEU A 48 -2.20 6.34 -1.13
CA LEU A 48 -2.83 5.23 -0.42
C LEU A 48 -1.81 4.47 0.44
N LEU A 49 -0.63 4.22 -0.11
CA LEU A 49 0.42 3.45 0.55
C LEU A 49 1.17 4.28 1.58
N GLY A 50 1.36 5.58 1.34
CA GLY A 50 1.84 6.52 2.35
C GLY A 50 0.92 6.58 3.57
N ILE A 51 -0.40 6.65 3.37
CA ILE A 51 -1.38 6.59 4.46
C ILE A 51 -1.36 5.22 5.15
N ALA A 52 -1.29 4.13 4.38
CA ALA A 52 -1.17 2.77 4.93
C ALA A 52 0.04 2.65 5.85
N ALA A 53 1.22 3.08 5.38
CA ALA A 53 2.47 3.06 6.14
C ALA A 53 2.37 3.90 7.42
N PHE A 54 1.75 5.08 7.35
CA PHE A 54 1.55 5.96 8.50
C PHE A 54 0.64 5.33 9.57
N ILE A 55 -0.54 4.84 9.18
CA ILE A 55 -1.49 4.18 10.09
C ILE A 55 -0.87 2.92 10.69
N SER A 56 -0.15 2.13 9.89
CA SER A 56 0.57 0.94 10.34
C SER A 56 1.64 1.28 11.39
N HIS A 57 2.37 2.37 11.19
CA HIS A 57 3.38 2.84 12.13
C HIS A 57 2.77 3.24 13.49
N LEU A 58 1.60 3.89 13.47
CA LEU A 58 0.83 4.24 14.67
C LEU A 58 0.23 3.01 15.38
N ALA A 59 -0.30 2.05 14.60
CA ALA A 59 -0.89 0.80 15.09
C ALA A 59 0.14 -0.06 15.84
N TRP A 60 1.37 -0.12 15.32
CA TRP A 60 2.47 -0.87 15.92
C TRP A 60 3.20 -0.14 17.05
N ASN A 61 2.64 0.96 17.56
CA ASN A 61 3.23 1.79 18.61
C ASN A 61 4.65 2.26 18.26
N LYS A 62 4.85 2.68 17.00
CA LYS A 62 6.14 3.15 16.48
C LYS A 62 7.28 2.15 16.65
N ARG A 63 7.00 0.83 16.62
CA ARG A 63 8.06 -0.18 16.67
C ARG A 63 9.08 0.06 15.56
N LYS A 64 10.34 0.16 15.97
CA LYS A 64 11.48 0.26 15.08
C LYS A 64 12.32 -0.99 15.22
N ILE A 65 12.85 -1.48 14.12
CA ILE A 65 13.93 -2.47 14.13
C ILE A 65 15.23 -1.70 13.97
N GLN A 66 16.23 -2.05 14.77
CA GLN A 66 17.59 -1.57 14.56
C GLN A 66 18.29 -2.54 13.60
N PHE A 67 18.72 -2.03 12.46
CA PHE A 67 19.53 -2.77 11.51
C PHE A 67 20.78 -1.95 11.19
N LEU A 68 21.97 -2.50 11.46
CA LEU A 68 23.27 -1.90 11.13
C LEU A 68 23.35 -0.37 11.37
N ASN A 69 22.96 0.06 12.58
CA ASN A 69 22.99 1.46 13.04
C ASN A 69 21.83 2.38 12.58
N ILE A 70 20.87 1.88 11.80
CA ILE A 70 19.68 2.62 11.35
C ILE A 70 18.44 2.08 12.08
N SER A 71 17.60 2.98 12.60
CA SER A 71 16.35 2.63 13.26
C SER A 71 15.19 2.75 12.27
N LEU A 72 14.80 1.64 11.65
CA LEU A 72 13.78 1.61 10.61
C LEU A 72 12.41 1.23 11.19
N PRO A 73 11.33 1.94 10.80
CA PRO A 73 9.99 1.59 11.22
C PRO A 73 9.57 0.27 10.57
N LEU A 74 9.16 -0.71 11.38
CA LEU A 74 8.85 -2.05 10.88
C LEU A 74 7.59 -2.08 9.98
N ALA A 75 6.60 -1.28 10.36
CA ALA A 75 5.29 -1.29 9.72
C ALA A 75 5.35 -0.82 8.24
N PRO A 76 5.99 0.32 7.91
CA PRO A 76 6.21 0.72 6.53
C PRO A 76 6.94 -0.33 5.70
N ILE A 77 7.98 -0.99 6.23
CA ILE A 77 8.71 -2.05 5.51
C ILE A 77 7.77 -3.19 5.09
N ILE A 78 6.87 -3.61 5.98
CA ILE A 78 5.91 -4.67 5.67
C ILE A 78 4.92 -4.21 4.60
N VAL A 79 4.46 -2.96 4.66
CA VAL A 79 3.55 -2.38 3.64
C VAL A 79 4.22 -2.38 2.27
N ILE A 80 5.45 -1.86 2.18
CA ILE A 80 6.23 -1.82 0.93
C ILE A 80 6.39 -3.24 0.37
N LEU A 81 6.74 -4.20 1.22
CA LEU A 81 6.92 -5.59 0.79
C LEU A 81 5.63 -6.22 0.26
N ILE A 82 4.47 -5.88 0.83
CA ILE A 82 3.17 -6.33 0.32
C ILE A 82 2.88 -5.68 -1.04
N CYS A 83 3.19 -4.39 -1.23
CA CYS A 83 2.97 -3.70 -2.50
C CYS A 83 3.84 -4.26 -3.63
N VAL A 84 5.12 -4.50 -3.36
CA VAL A 84 6.04 -5.15 -4.31
C VAL A 84 5.49 -6.51 -4.76
N ILE A 85 4.91 -7.28 -3.82
CA ILE A 85 4.28 -8.57 -4.15
C ILE A 85 3.02 -8.34 -5.01
N ASP A 86 2.18 -7.36 -4.69
CA ASP A 86 0.96 -7.06 -5.46
C ASP A 86 1.30 -6.65 -6.90
N GLU A 87 2.30 -5.79 -7.11
CA GLU A 87 2.80 -5.44 -8.44
C GLU A 87 3.36 -6.64 -9.21
N ILE A 88 4.11 -7.53 -8.53
CA ILE A 88 4.58 -8.76 -9.16
C ILE A 88 3.38 -9.63 -9.57
N ILE A 89 2.31 -9.68 -8.78
CA ILE A 89 1.09 -10.40 -9.14
C ILE A 89 0.42 -9.74 -10.36
N GLN A 90 0.41 -8.41 -10.44
CA GLN A 90 -0.14 -7.67 -11.57
C GLN A 90 0.56 -8.02 -12.90
N LEU A 91 1.86 -8.36 -12.90
CA LEU A 91 2.56 -8.88 -14.09
C LEU A 91 1.91 -10.14 -14.68
N PHE A 92 1.30 -10.98 -13.86
CA PHE A 92 0.66 -12.22 -14.28
C PHE A 92 -0.81 -12.03 -14.68
N VAL A 93 -1.37 -10.83 -14.52
CA VAL A 93 -2.78 -10.55 -14.80
C VAL A 93 -2.90 -9.78 -16.12
N PRO A 94 -3.51 -10.39 -17.17
CA PRO A 94 -3.48 -9.84 -18.54
C PRO A 94 -4.28 -8.54 -18.73
N TYR A 95 -4.98 -8.08 -17.69
CA TYR A 95 -5.79 -6.86 -17.70
C TYR A 95 -5.19 -5.74 -16.83
N ARG A 96 -4.01 -5.98 -16.23
CA ARG A 96 -3.26 -5.01 -15.44
C ARG A 96 -1.90 -4.80 -16.09
N SER A 97 -1.44 -3.56 -16.09
CA SER A 97 -0.11 -3.20 -16.57
C SER A 97 0.78 -3.03 -15.36
N PHE A 98 1.90 -3.75 -15.33
CA PHE A 98 2.98 -3.47 -14.40
C PHE A 98 3.62 -2.13 -14.79
N ASP A 99 3.67 -1.19 -13.86
CA ASP A 99 4.30 0.11 -14.07
C ASP A 99 5.48 0.28 -13.10
N LEU A 100 6.70 0.35 -13.65
CA LEU A 100 7.91 0.60 -12.85
C LEU A 100 7.85 1.94 -12.11
N VAL A 101 7.04 2.88 -12.59
CA VAL A 101 6.84 4.18 -11.94
C VAL A 101 6.07 4.01 -10.64
N ASP A 102 5.12 3.07 -10.57
CA ASP A 102 4.34 2.78 -9.37
C ASP A 102 5.23 2.09 -8.31
N LEU A 103 6.06 1.12 -8.71
CA LEU A 103 7.08 0.50 -7.84
C LEU A 103 7.99 1.53 -7.17
N THR A 104 8.39 2.57 -7.92
CA THR A 104 9.26 3.63 -7.39
C THR A 104 8.53 4.61 -6.49
N ALA A 105 7.22 4.77 -6.66
CA ALA A 105 6.39 5.57 -5.75
C ALA A 105 6.16 4.87 -4.40
N ASP A 106 6.25 3.54 -4.39
CA ASP A 106 6.03 2.71 -3.22
C ASP A 106 7.28 2.56 -2.33
N LEU A 107 8.47 2.83 -2.87
CA LEU A 107 9.79 2.67 -2.23
C LEU A 107 10.24 3.89 -1.42
#